data_AF-V5U443-F1
#
_entry.id   AF-V5U443-F1
#
_cell.length_a   1.000
_cell.length_b   1.000
_cell.length_c   1.000
_cell.angle_alpha   90.00
_cell.angle_beta   90.00
_cell.angle_gamma   90.00
#
_symmetry.space_group_name_H-M   'P 1'
#
loop_
_entity.id
_entity.type
_entity.pdbx_description
1 polymer ?
#
loop_
_entity_poly.entity_id
_entity_poly.type
_entity_poly.pdbx_seq_one_letter_code
_entity_poly.pdbx_strand_id
1 'polypeptide(L)'
;MSTEGAQLKTLAKKIGKYFVALLPYSTILSGVIIWSYLSSVGRVDLLMGAFSFNIGLISLLISAAVFSLIISVTLVLPSAILLAHSEFYLEKDDQEHNNYLPLICFAVSVIYLTLIFLLSAIFTEELPFSNWIIFIIIFLFAIWAAYYFKVGLIKHPFNQQERKWWLPYFNLLILLVNMLFIMLPGLSISIPAALLIHSSRGEGLWALFVAWAFMSLFAFLAFLPAIVHYLRNRKSQNDASQNSESNNSQKGIDALKPFLLTSVIAVICIVLLFPTLWSTLVFGSLVSIGLVDPQPHYYRVDDEKFSPALFPQAVWQTQEMPGRDEKAFFIRGVNLFSTGSVNLICPAYIVKLRAQATARDYANFIPGNNEASVRYFRQMMKGCVAFETGEIRRWDTLFDANGAIKK
;
A
#
# COMPACT_ATOMS: atom_id res chain seq x y z
N MET A 1 -19.87 -41.71 -5.46
CA MET A 1 -19.87 -40.46 -6.24
C MET A 1 -20.94 -39.44 -5.79
N SER A 2 -21.76 -39.69 -4.75
CA SER A 2 -22.80 -38.75 -4.27
C SER A 2 -22.44 -37.94 -3.00
N THR A 3 -21.30 -38.24 -2.37
CA THR A 3 -20.92 -37.71 -1.05
C THR A 3 -20.24 -36.33 -1.11
N GLU A 4 -19.47 -36.02 -2.16
CA GLU A 4 -18.80 -34.72 -2.32
C GLU A 4 -19.78 -33.58 -2.61
N GLY A 5 -20.82 -33.83 -3.42
CA GLY A 5 -21.85 -32.82 -3.73
C GLY A 5 -22.69 -32.41 -2.51
N ALA A 6 -22.94 -33.34 -1.58
CA ALA A 6 -23.65 -33.05 -0.33
C ALA A 6 -22.78 -32.21 0.63
N GLN A 7 -21.48 -32.50 0.73
CA GLN A 7 -20.56 -31.72 1.54
C GLN A 7 -20.40 -30.29 1.00
N LEU A 8 -20.27 -30.12 -0.32
CA LEU A 8 -20.24 -28.80 -0.98
C LEU A 8 -21.50 -27.98 -0.71
N LYS A 9 -22.68 -28.62 -0.76
CA LYS A 9 -23.97 -27.97 -0.50
C LYS A 9 -24.11 -27.55 0.97
N THR A 10 -23.60 -28.36 1.91
CA THR A 10 -23.59 -28.00 3.34
C THR A 10 -22.59 -26.90 3.67
N LEU A 11 -21.39 -26.90 3.06
CA LEU A 11 -20.41 -25.82 3.16
C LEU A 11 -20.95 -24.52 2.58
N ALA A 12 -21.55 -24.55 1.39
CA ALA A 12 -22.20 -23.39 0.77
C ALA A 12 -23.33 -22.83 1.65
N LYS A 13 -24.14 -23.69 2.28
CA LYS A 13 -25.19 -23.25 3.22
C LYS A 13 -24.63 -22.62 4.49
N LYS A 14 -23.51 -23.15 5.01
CA LYS A 14 -22.81 -22.60 6.18
C LYS A 14 -22.18 -21.25 5.86
N ILE A 15 -21.46 -21.15 4.75
CA ILE A 15 -20.86 -19.92 4.23
C ILE A 15 -21.94 -18.87 3.93
N GLY A 16 -23.05 -19.26 3.31
CA GLY A 16 -24.18 -18.37 3.03
C GLY A 16 -24.81 -17.80 4.30
N LYS A 17 -24.93 -18.59 5.37
CA LYS A 17 -25.44 -18.11 6.67
C LYS A 17 -24.49 -17.08 7.31
N TYR A 18 -23.18 -17.29 7.22
CA TYR A 18 -22.19 -16.30 7.67
C TYR A 18 -22.19 -15.04 6.81
N PHE A 19 -22.33 -15.19 5.48
CA PHE A 19 -22.40 -14.06 4.55
C PHE A 19 -23.62 -13.17 4.84
N VAL A 20 -24.80 -13.76 5.03
CA VAL A 20 -26.03 -13.02 5.37
C VAL A 20 -25.90 -12.32 6.72
N ALA A 21 -25.25 -12.95 7.71
CA ALA A 21 -24.97 -12.32 9.00
C ALA A 21 -23.96 -11.15 8.90
N LEU A 22 -23.09 -11.15 7.88
CA LEU A 22 -22.09 -10.10 7.63
C LEU A 22 -22.62 -8.92 6.83
N LEU A 23 -23.73 -9.07 6.10
CA LEU A 23 -24.34 -7.99 5.30
C LEU A 23 -24.55 -6.67 6.06
N PRO A 24 -25.13 -6.62 7.27
CA PRO A 24 -25.31 -5.35 7.98
C PRO A 24 -23.96 -4.69 8.33
N TYR A 25 -22.97 -5.46 8.79
CA TYR A 25 -21.63 -4.94 9.06
C TYR A 25 -20.94 -4.44 7.80
N SER A 26 -21.17 -5.14 6.68
CA SER A 26 -20.68 -4.74 5.37
C SER A 26 -21.25 -3.39 4.94
N THR A 27 -22.56 -3.17 5.10
CA THR A 27 -23.18 -1.88 4.77
C THR A 27 -22.64 -0.73 5.62
N ILE A 28 -22.42 -0.96 6.92
CA ILE A 28 -21.85 0.05 7.83
C ILE A 28 -20.41 0.39 7.41
N LEU A 29 -19.58 -0.62 7.16
CA LEU A 29 -18.18 -0.42 6.80
C LEU A 29 -18.03 0.29 5.45
N SER A 30 -18.80 -0.14 4.44
CA SER A 30 -18.87 0.53 3.14
C SER A 30 -19.33 1.99 3.27
N GLY A 31 -20.30 2.25 4.16
CA GLY A 31 -20.73 3.60 4.50
C GLY A 31 -19.63 4.47 5.10
N VAL A 32 -18.84 3.91 6.03
CA VAL A 32 -17.69 4.61 6.62
C VAL A 32 -16.62 4.94 5.57
N ILE A 33 -16.37 4.05 4.62
CA ILE A 33 -15.41 4.27 3.52
C ILE A 33 -15.87 5.43 2.63
N ILE A 34 -17.12 5.40 2.17
CA ILE A 34 -17.68 6.47 1.32
C ILE A 34 -17.75 7.79 2.09
N TRP A 35 -18.18 7.77 3.34
CA TRP A 35 -18.20 8.96 4.20
C TRP A 35 -16.80 9.53 4.42
N SER A 36 -15.81 8.71 4.72
CA SER A 36 -14.42 9.13 4.87
C SER A 36 -13.91 9.80 3.59
N TYR A 37 -14.25 9.26 2.42
CA TYR A 37 -13.90 9.85 1.14
C TYR A 37 -14.58 11.20 0.91
N LEU A 38 -15.90 11.26 0.99
CA LEU A 38 -16.68 12.47 0.72
C LEU A 38 -16.38 13.58 1.75
N SER A 39 -16.11 13.22 2.99
CA SER A 39 -15.64 14.14 4.04
C SER A 39 -14.25 14.71 3.71
N SER A 40 -13.34 13.89 3.18
CA SER A 40 -12.01 14.38 2.75
C SER A 40 -12.12 15.40 1.61
N VAL A 41 -13.05 15.18 0.69
CA VAL A 41 -13.31 16.02 -0.49
C VAL A 41 -14.21 17.22 -0.18
N GLY A 42 -14.94 17.20 0.93
CA GLY A 42 -15.87 18.27 1.33
C GLY A 42 -17.23 18.21 0.60
N ARG A 43 -17.62 17.03 0.10
CA ARG A 43 -18.86 16.79 -0.66
C ARG A 43 -19.74 15.72 -0.01
N VAL A 44 -20.01 15.88 1.29
CA VAL A 44 -20.84 14.95 2.09
C VAL A 44 -22.31 14.96 1.65
N ASP A 45 -22.73 15.98 0.90
CA ASP A 45 -24.04 16.10 0.25
C ASP A 45 -24.38 14.87 -0.61
N LEU A 46 -23.38 14.25 -1.24
CA LEU A 46 -23.55 13.11 -2.14
C LEU A 46 -23.69 11.75 -1.43
N LEU A 47 -23.54 11.73 -0.10
CA LEU A 47 -23.51 10.48 0.67
C LEU A 47 -24.82 9.70 0.59
N MET A 48 -25.96 10.39 0.65
CA MET A 48 -27.27 9.73 0.64
C MET A 48 -27.56 9.06 -0.70
N GLY A 49 -27.09 9.66 -1.81
CA GLY A 49 -27.19 9.08 -3.14
C GLY A 49 -26.36 7.81 -3.32
N ALA A 50 -25.28 7.64 -2.55
CA ALA A 50 -24.40 6.48 -2.62
C ALA A 50 -24.97 5.23 -1.95
N PHE A 51 -25.80 5.41 -0.91
CA PHE A 51 -26.41 4.29 -0.18
C PHE A 51 -27.58 3.62 -0.91
N SER A 52 -28.13 4.26 -1.95
CA SER A 52 -29.22 3.68 -2.74
C SER A 52 -28.79 2.47 -3.59
N PHE A 53 -27.48 2.27 -3.77
CA PHE A 53 -26.93 1.29 -4.70
C PHE A 53 -26.40 0.03 -3.97
N ASN A 54 -27.32 -0.88 -3.62
CA ASN A 54 -27.00 -2.12 -2.87
C ASN A 54 -25.91 -3.00 -3.51
N ILE A 55 -25.84 -3.05 -4.85
CA ILE A 55 -24.85 -3.86 -5.59
C ILE A 55 -23.45 -3.23 -5.48
N GLY A 56 -23.35 -1.90 -5.48
CA GLY A 56 -22.07 -1.20 -5.33
C GLY A 56 -21.50 -1.31 -3.93
N LEU A 57 -22.34 -1.42 -2.89
CA LEU A 57 -21.87 -1.59 -1.51
C LEU A 57 -21.13 -2.92 -1.30
N ILE A 58 -21.61 -4.01 -1.92
CA ILE A 58 -20.96 -5.32 -1.85
C ILE A 58 -19.66 -5.31 -2.67
N SER A 59 -19.69 -4.78 -3.89
CA SER A 59 -18.48 -4.62 -4.71
C SER A 59 -17.42 -3.76 -4.00
N LEU A 60 -17.88 -2.72 -3.31
CA LEU A 60 -17.01 -1.83 -2.54
C LEU A 60 -16.33 -2.52 -1.37
N LEU A 61 -17.08 -3.33 -0.63
CA LEU A 61 -16.49 -4.09 0.46
C LEU A 61 -15.47 -5.10 -0.03
N ILE A 62 -15.77 -5.81 -1.13
CA ILE A 62 -14.86 -6.81 -1.70
C ILE A 62 -13.58 -6.12 -2.19
N SER A 63 -13.70 -5.03 -2.94
CA SER A 63 -12.54 -4.27 -3.42
C SER A 63 -11.72 -3.72 -2.24
N ALA A 64 -12.35 -3.07 -1.27
CA ALA A 64 -11.67 -2.56 -0.08
C ALA A 64 -10.96 -3.67 0.70
N ALA A 65 -11.60 -4.83 0.86
CA ALA A 65 -10.99 -6.01 1.49
C ALA A 65 -9.76 -6.49 0.72
N VAL A 66 -9.85 -6.63 -0.61
CA VAL A 66 -8.72 -7.05 -1.45
C VAL A 66 -7.57 -6.05 -1.38
N PHE A 67 -7.83 -4.75 -1.54
CA PHE A 67 -6.80 -3.71 -1.43
C PHE A 67 -6.17 -3.67 -0.03
N SER A 68 -6.98 -3.80 1.02
CA SER A 68 -6.48 -3.84 2.39
C SER A 68 -5.58 -5.05 2.64
N LEU A 69 -5.91 -6.21 2.08
CA LEU A 69 -5.10 -7.41 2.17
C LEU A 69 -3.77 -7.23 1.43
N ILE A 70 -3.80 -6.74 0.19
CA ILE A 70 -2.58 -6.49 -0.61
C ILE A 70 -1.65 -5.51 0.12
N ILE A 71 -2.20 -4.41 0.64
CA ILE A 71 -1.43 -3.41 1.38
C ILE A 71 -0.92 -3.98 2.70
N SER A 72 -1.74 -4.72 3.46
CA SER A 72 -1.31 -5.39 4.68
C SER A 72 -0.13 -6.34 4.44
N VAL A 73 -0.18 -7.14 3.37
CA VAL A 73 0.91 -8.04 2.99
C VAL A 73 2.15 -7.24 2.58
N THR A 74 1.98 -6.15 1.84
CA THR A 74 3.09 -5.28 1.40
C THR A 74 3.77 -4.57 2.58
N LEU A 75 2.99 -4.13 3.58
CA LEU A 75 3.51 -3.46 4.78
C LEU A 75 4.36 -4.39 5.67
N VAL A 76 3.99 -5.67 5.73
CA VAL A 76 4.68 -6.69 6.55
C VAL A 76 5.60 -7.58 5.70
N LEU A 77 5.81 -7.23 4.43
CA LEU A 77 6.63 -7.99 3.48
C LEU A 77 8.04 -8.32 4.00
N PRO A 78 8.78 -7.40 4.65
CA PRO A 78 10.11 -7.74 5.19
C PRO A 78 10.06 -8.84 6.24
N SER A 79 9.04 -8.83 7.11
CA SER A 79 8.83 -9.89 8.10
C SER A 79 8.40 -11.20 7.49
N ALA A 80 7.58 -11.17 6.44
CA ALA A 80 7.13 -12.38 5.74
C ALA A 80 8.30 -13.12 5.07
N ILE A 81 9.24 -12.38 4.48
CA ILE A 81 10.47 -12.96 3.88
C ILE A 81 11.32 -13.63 4.97
N LEU A 82 11.49 -12.99 6.13
CA LEU A 82 12.22 -13.57 7.26
C LEU A 82 11.54 -14.84 7.81
N LEU A 83 10.21 -14.84 7.88
CA LEU A 83 9.46 -16.02 8.31
C LEU A 83 9.65 -17.19 7.33
N ALA A 84 9.51 -16.94 6.03
CA ALA A 84 9.75 -17.95 5.00
C ALA A 84 11.18 -18.50 5.09
N HIS A 85 12.17 -17.63 5.26
CA HIS A 85 13.55 -18.06 5.48
C HIS A 85 13.68 -18.98 6.70
N SER A 86 13.00 -18.65 7.80
CA SER A 86 13.02 -19.46 9.02
C SER A 86 12.43 -20.86 8.85
N GLU A 87 11.44 -21.03 7.98
CA GLU A 87 10.79 -22.31 7.75
C GLU A 87 11.53 -23.18 6.72
N PHE A 88 12.14 -22.57 5.70
CA PHE A 88 12.78 -23.30 4.60
C PHE A 88 14.26 -23.61 4.83
N TYR A 89 15.00 -22.79 5.59
CA TYR A 89 16.47 -22.84 5.62
C TYR A 89 17.09 -23.04 7.00
N LEU A 90 16.35 -22.88 8.10
CA LEU A 90 16.87 -23.10 9.44
C LEU A 90 16.56 -24.53 9.92
N GLU A 91 17.60 -25.34 10.08
CA GLU A 91 17.52 -26.57 10.88
C GLU A 91 17.33 -26.21 12.36
N LYS A 92 16.64 -27.07 13.13
CA LYS A 92 16.24 -26.81 14.54
C LYS A 92 17.41 -26.41 15.47
N ASP A 93 18.63 -26.88 15.19
CA ASP A 93 19.84 -26.56 15.96
C ASP A 93 20.42 -25.17 15.59
N ASP A 94 20.31 -24.75 14.33
CA ASP A 94 20.85 -23.46 13.84
C ASP A 94 19.92 -22.28 14.19
N GLN A 95 18.69 -22.57 14.65
CA GLN A 95 17.72 -21.58 15.10
C GLN A 95 18.18 -20.84 16.37
N GLU A 96 19.04 -21.45 17.21
CA GLU A 96 19.58 -20.81 18.43
C GLU A 96 20.55 -19.67 18.13
N HIS A 97 21.41 -19.81 17.11
CA HIS A 97 22.42 -18.79 16.78
C HIS A 97 21.83 -17.62 16.00
N ASN A 98 20.69 -17.84 15.32
CA ASN A 98 20.11 -16.87 14.40
C ASN A 98 18.99 -16.01 15.00
N ASN A 99 18.87 -15.99 16.33
CA ASN A 99 17.83 -15.26 17.06
C ASN A 99 17.88 -13.73 16.86
N TYR A 100 19.05 -13.18 16.52
CA TYR A 100 19.23 -11.75 16.25
C TYR A 100 19.03 -11.38 14.77
N LEU A 101 18.75 -12.34 13.89
CA LEU A 101 18.60 -12.10 12.44
C LEU A 101 17.57 -10.99 12.11
N PRO A 102 16.36 -10.97 12.70
CA PRO A 102 15.40 -9.90 12.41
C PRO A 102 15.89 -8.52 12.85
N LEU A 103 16.63 -8.44 13.96
CA LEU A 103 17.21 -7.20 14.46
C LEU A 103 18.36 -6.70 13.56
N ILE A 104 19.17 -7.61 13.03
CA ILE A 104 20.23 -7.29 12.07
C ILE A 104 19.61 -6.77 10.76
N CYS A 105 18.61 -7.47 10.21
CA CYS A 105 17.91 -7.04 9.00
C CYS A 105 17.22 -5.68 9.21
N PHE A 106 16.62 -5.45 10.38
CA PHE A 106 16.09 -4.14 10.76
C PHE A 106 17.19 -3.06 10.77
N ALA A 107 18.33 -3.31 11.40
CA ALA A 107 19.44 -2.35 11.44
C ALA A 107 19.98 -2.03 10.04
N VAL A 108 20.14 -3.05 9.18
CA VAL A 108 20.53 -2.88 7.77
C VAL A 108 19.49 -2.05 7.01
N SER A 109 18.19 -2.30 7.20
CA SER A 109 17.12 -1.51 6.61
C SER A 109 17.11 -0.06 7.08
N VAL A 110 17.34 0.19 8.37
CA VAL A 110 17.43 1.56 8.90
C VAL A 110 18.60 2.28 8.26
N ILE A 111 19.79 1.68 8.24
CA ILE A 111 20.98 2.26 7.61
C ILE A 111 20.72 2.54 6.13
N TYR A 112 20.11 1.59 5.41
CA TYR A 112 19.70 1.78 4.03
C TYR A 112 18.79 3.00 3.82
N LEU A 113 17.72 3.10 4.62
CA LEU A 113 16.80 4.23 4.56
C LEU A 113 17.49 5.54 4.95
N THR A 114 18.41 5.52 5.92
CA THR A 114 19.20 6.70 6.29
C THR A 114 20.04 7.21 5.13
N LEU A 115 20.71 6.31 4.40
CA LEU A 115 21.60 6.65 3.30
C LEU A 115 20.81 7.23 2.13
N ILE A 116 19.68 6.61 1.76
CA ILE A 116 18.79 7.15 0.73
C ILE A 116 18.30 8.54 1.11
N PHE A 117 17.83 8.68 2.34
CA PHE A 117 17.22 9.92 2.80
C PHE A 117 18.22 11.07 2.93
N LEU A 118 19.38 10.81 3.55
CA LEU A 118 20.45 11.80 3.72
C LEU A 118 20.98 12.27 2.35
N LEU A 119 21.10 11.35 1.39
CA LEU A 119 21.54 11.70 0.05
C LEU A 119 20.50 12.55 -0.71
N SER A 120 19.21 12.23 -0.55
CA SER A 120 18.13 13.02 -1.14
C SER A 120 18.02 14.44 -0.55
N ALA A 121 18.45 14.63 0.71
CA ALA A 121 18.32 15.89 1.41
C ALA A 121 19.53 16.83 1.25
N ILE A 122 20.73 16.28 1.09
CA ILE A 122 21.98 17.06 1.01
C ILE A 122 22.32 17.45 -0.44
N PHE A 123 21.96 16.61 -1.42
CA PHE A 123 22.38 16.77 -2.82
C PHE A 123 21.20 17.11 -3.71
N THR A 124 20.59 18.27 -3.50
CA THR A 124 19.49 18.74 -4.35
C THR A 124 19.93 19.38 -5.65
N GLU A 125 21.19 19.83 -5.84
CA GLU A 125 21.52 20.57 -7.07
C GLU A 125 22.80 20.24 -7.89
N GLU A 126 23.90 19.64 -7.42
CA GLU A 126 25.13 19.64 -8.26
C GLU A 126 26.02 18.39 -8.33
N LEU A 127 25.66 17.27 -7.69
CA LEU A 127 26.43 16.02 -7.83
C LEU A 127 25.52 14.86 -8.22
N PRO A 128 25.67 14.24 -9.41
CA PRO A 128 24.91 13.07 -9.80
C PRO A 128 25.42 11.87 -9.00
N PHE A 129 24.97 11.75 -7.76
CA PHE A 129 25.26 10.58 -6.95
C PHE A 129 24.51 9.40 -7.56
N SER A 130 25.25 8.53 -8.23
CA SER A 130 24.69 7.38 -8.93
C SER A 130 24.10 6.39 -7.92
N ASN A 131 22.85 5.95 -8.13
CA ASN A 131 22.16 4.95 -7.31
C ASN A 131 23.04 3.70 -7.03
N TRP A 132 23.97 3.39 -7.93
CA TRP A 132 24.95 2.31 -7.80
C TRP A 132 25.88 2.44 -6.58
N ILE A 133 26.25 3.65 -6.15
CA ILE A 133 27.14 3.86 -5.00
C ILE A 133 26.43 3.47 -3.70
N ILE A 134 25.13 3.77 -3.59
CA ILE A 134 24.30 3.39 -2.45
C ILE A 134 24.24 1.86 -2.35
N PHE A 135 24.01 1.18 -3.47
CA PHE A 135 24.03 -0.28 -3.53
C PHE A 135 25.37 -0.87 -3.07
N ILE A 136 26.50 -0.28 -3.48
CA ILE A 136 27.84 -0.72 -3.07
C ILE A 136 28.03 -0.58 -1.55
N ILE A 137 27.61 0.54 -0.95
CA ILE A 137 27.75 0.77 0.50
C ILE A 137 26.91 -0.25 1.29
N ILE A 138 25.67 -0.49 0.90
CA ILE A 138 24.81 -1.50 1.55
C ILE A 138 25.41 -2.89 1.39
N PHE A 139 25.93 -3.21 0.20
CA PHE A 139 26.55 -4.49 -0.08
C PHE A 139 27.78 -4.72 0.82
N LEU A 140 28.65 -3.72 0.97
CA LEU A 140 29.79 -3.80 1.89
C LEU A 140 29.34 -3.94 3.36
N PHE A 141 28.28 -3.22 3.76
CA PHE A 141 27.75 -3.33 5.12
C PHE A 141 27.10 -4.69 5.40
N ALA A 142 26.39 -5.25 4.43
CA ALA A 142 25.85 -6.60 4.51
C ALA A 142 26.97 -7.65 4.59
N ILE A 143 28.08 -7.48 3.84
CA ILE A 143 29.27 -8.36 3.94
C ILE A 143 29.82 -8.32 5.36
N TRP A 144 29.98 -7.11 5.90
CA TRP A 144 30.48 -6.91 7.25
C TRP A 144 29.53 -7.55 8.29
N ALA A 145 28.22 -7.36 8.15
CA ALA A 145 27.22 -7.96 9.04
C ALA A 145 27.22 -9.49 8.97
N ALA A 146 27.25 -10.07 7.77
CA ALA A 146 27.31 -11.52 7.55
C ALA A 146 28.59 -12.15 8.12
N TYR A 147 29.73 -11.46 7.97
CA TYR A 147 31.02 -11.89 8.49
C TYR A 147 31.11 -11.77 10.02
N TYR A 148 30.69 -10.63 10.59
CA TYR A 148 30.81 -10.33 12.02
C TYR A 148 29.85 -11.17 12.86
N PHE A 149 28.62 -11.36 12.42
CA PHE A 149 27.64 -12.15 13.17
C PHE A 149 27.86 -13.65 13.06
N LYS A 150 28.85 -14.11 12.27
CA LYS A 150 29.08 -15.52 11.97
C LYS A 150 27.74 -16.24 11.84
N VAL A 151 26.85 -15.73 10.97
CA VAL A 151 25.52 -16.32 10.77
C VAL A 151 25.75 -17.76 10.29
N GLY A 152 25.77 -18.68 11.24
CA GLY A 152 25.97 -20.10 11.04
C GLY A 152 24.67 -20.64 10.51
N LEU A 153 24.49 -20.51 9.20
CA LEU A 153 23.24 -20.90 8.56
C LEU A 153 23.30 -22.26 7.88
N ILE A 154 24.49 -22.86 7.77
CA ILE A 154 24.64 -24.21 7.21
C ILE A 154 25.85 -24.86 7.90
N LYS A 155 25.63 -25.72 8.91
CA LYS A 155 26.58 -26.80 9.13
C LYS A 155 26.25 -27.92 8.14
N HIS A 156 27.23 -28.24 7.30
CA HIS A 156 27.16 -29.33 6.34
C HIS A 156 26.72 -30.66 7.02
N PRO A 157 25.74 -31.40 6.47
CA PRO A 157 25.63 -32.84 6.72
C PRO A 157 26.61 -33.65 5.84
N PHE A 158 27.50 -32.98 5.08
CA PHE A 158 28.39 -33.67 4.15
C PHE A 158 29.68 -34.12 4.82
N ASN A 159 29.85 -35.45 4.82
CA ASN A 159 30.99 -36.19 5.34
C ASN A 159 32.33 -35.51 5.01
N GLN A 160 33.11 -35.27 6.05
CA GLN A 160 34.31 -34.44 6.10
C GLN A 160 35.48 -34.95 5.20
N GLN A 161 35.30 -36.09 4.54
CA GLN A 161 36.38 -36.87 3.95
C GLN A 161 36.71 -36.48 2.49
N GLU A 162 35.79 -35.91 1.70
CA GLU A 162 35.95 -35.94 0.23
C GLU A 162 36.30 -34.63 -0.51
N ARG A 163 36.38 -33.45 0.12
CA ARG A 163 36.42 -32.21 -0.72
C ARG A 163 37.22 -31.01 -0.20
N LYS A 164 38.50 -31.20 0.12
CA LYS A 164 39.42 -30.09 0.46
C LYS A 164 39.54 -28.99 -0.62
N TRP A 165 39.40 -29.32 -1.91
CA TRP A 165 39.64 -28.37 -3.01
C TRP A 165 38.41 -27.53 -3.41
N TRP A 166 37.19 -28.00 -3.09
CA TRP A 166 35.95 -27.25 -3.37
C TRP A 166 35.45 -26.45 -2.15
N LEU A 167 36.06 -26.66 -0.98
CA LEU A 167 35.73 -25.98 0.27
C LEU A 167 35.65 -24.44 0.17
N PRO A 168 36.60 -23.73 -0.48
CA PRO A 168 36.50 -22.26 -0.56
C PRO A 168 35.35 -21.80 -1.45
N TYR A 169 35.06 -22.53 -2.53
CA TYR A 169 33.95 -22.21 -3.44
C TYR A 169 32.59 -22.41 -2.75
N PHE A 170 32.43 -23.50 -2.00
CA PHE A 170 31.21 -23.71 -1.21
C PHE A 170 31.05 -22.68 -0.09
N ASN A 171 32.12 -22.32 0.63
CA ASN A 171 32.06 -21.25 1.63
C ASN A 171 31.70 -19.89 1.03
N LEU A 172 32.22 -19.57 -0.16
CA LEU A 172 31.86 -18.36 -0.90
C LEU A 172 30.37 -18.40 -1.31
N LEU A 173 29.87 -19.53 -1.79
CA LEU A 173 28.48 -19.70 -2.19
C LEU A 173 27.53 -19.54 -0.98
N ILE A 174 27.87 -20.13 0.16
CA ILE A 174 27.10 -20.01 1.41
C ILE A 174 27.10 -18.56 1.90
N LEU A 175 28.25 -17.88 1.86
CA LEU A 175 28.35 -16.46 2.19
C LEU A 175 27.44 -15.62 1.28
N LEU A 176 27.43 -15.90 -0.03
CA LEU A 176 26.63 -15.18 -1.01
C LEU A 176 25.12 -15.40 -0.82
N VAL A 177 24.73 -16.63 -0.47
CA VAL A 177 23.33 -16.97 -0.14
C VAL A 177 22.89 -16.26 1.15
N ASN A 178 23.71 -16.25 2.20
CA ASN A 178 23.41 -15.53 3.44
C ASN A 178 23.30 -14.02 3.22
N MET A 179 24.17 -13.47 2.37
CA MET A 179 24.10 -12.07 1.94
C MET A 179 22.78 -11.75 1.27
N LEU A 180 22.34 -12.60 0.35
CA LEU A 180 21.06 -12.43 -0.34
C LEU A 180 19.89 -12.45 0.66
N PHE A 181 19.94 -13.32 1.67
CA PHE A 181 18.89 -13.42 2.68
C PHE A 181 18.82 -12.25 3.67
N ILE A 182 19.94 -11.57 3.96
CA ILE A 182 19.94 -10.35 4.76
C ILE A 182 19.49 -9.15 3.91
N MET A 183 19.93 -9.11 2.66
CA MET A 183 19.62 -8.02 1.73
C MET A 183 18.18 -8.05 1.25
N LEU A 184 17.56 -9.22 1.07
CA LEU A 184 16.22 -9.32 0.50
C LEU A 184 15.12 -8.71 1.39
N PRO A 185 15.02 -9.01 2.70
CA PRO A 185 14.17 -8.27 3.63
C PRO A 185 14.58 -6.79 3.69
N GLY A 186 15.89 -6.53 3.71
CA GLY A 186 16.50 -5.21 3.74
C GLY A 186 15.98 -4.28 2.64
N LEU A 187 16.02 -4.76 1.40
CA LEU A 187 15.57 -4.08 0.19
C LEU A 187 14.05 -4.09 0.07
N SER A 188 13.36 -5.12 0.55
CA SER A 188 11.90 -5.19 0.48
C SER A 188 11.21 -4.04 1.23
N ILE A 189 11.87 -3.43 2.23
CA ILE A 189 11.36 -2.24 2.92
C ILE A 189 11.18 -1.05 1.98
N SER A 190 11.91 -1.01 0.86
CA SER A 190 11.79 0.07 -0.13
C SER A 190 10.39 0.14 -0.73
N ILE A 191 9.70 -0.99 -0.89
CA ILE A 191 8.37 -1.04 -1.49
C ILE A 191 7.34 -0.32 -0.60
N PRO A 192 7.14 -0.70 0.68
CA PRO A 192 6.22 0.03 1.53
C PRO A 192 6.76 1.41 1.94
N ALA A 193 8.08 1.61 2.00
CA ALA A 193 8.66 2.95 2.20
C ALA A 193 8.34 3.91 1.04
N ALA A 194 8.37 3.45 -0.21
CA ALA A 194 8.04 4.26 -1.38
C ALA A 194 6.58 4.75 -1.33
N LEU A 195 5.65 3.92 -0.85
CA LEU A 195 4.25 4.33 -0.63
C LEU A 195 4.14 5.48 0.37
N LEU A 196 5.01 5.53 1.37
CA LEU A 196 5.05 6.61 2.37
C LEU A 196 5.74 7.87 1.83
N ILE A 197 6.89 7.72 1.15
CA ILE A 197 7.70 8.84 0.67
C ILE A 197 6.97 9.60 -0.45
N HIS A 198 6.25 8.93 -1.35
CA HIS A 198 5.43 9.60 -2.38
C HIS A 198 4.38 10.55 -1.76
N SER A 199 4.02 10.32 -0.49
CA SER A 199 3.07 11.18 0.24
C SER A 199 3.75 12.24 1.12
N SER A 200 5.08 12.37 1.12
CA SER A 200 5.82 13.27 2.02
C SER A 200 6.38 14.53 1.35
N ARG A 201 6.28 15.66 2.03
CA ARG A 201 7.01 16.91 1.76
C ARG A 201 7.51 17.49 3.07
N GLY A 202 8.60 18.24 3.02
CA GLY A 202 9.14 18.94 4.19
C GLY A 202 10.35 19.75 3.79
N GLU A 203 10.31 21.04 4.07
CA GLU A 203 11.43 21.96 3.85
C GLU A 203 12.08 22.26 5.21
N GLY A 204 13.40 22.07 5.29
CA GLY A 204 14.20 22.38 6.48
C GLY A 204 14.75 21.18 7.26
N LEU A 205 15.83 21.42 8.01
CA LEU A 205 16.58 20.40 8.75
C LEU A 205 15.73 19.66 9.80
N TRP A 206 14.79 20.34 10.46
CA TRP A 206 13.90 19.72 11.44
C TRP A 206 12.95 18.69 10.82
N ALA A 207 12.41 18.99 9.64
CA ALA A 207 11.56 18.06 8.90
C ALA A 207 12.32 16.78 8.53
N LEU A 208 13.63 16.89 8.26
CA LEU A 208 14.49 15.75 7.97
C LEU A 208 14.65 14.82 9.17
N PHE A 209 14.91 15.35 10.37
CA PHE A 209 15.02 14.53 11.58
C PHE A 209 13.69 13.84 11.93
N VAL A 210 12.57 14.55 11.80
CA VAL A 210 11.24 13.98 12.03
C VAL A 210 10.94 12.89 11.02
N ALA A 211 11.16 13.13 9.72
CA ALA A 211 10.96 12.13 8.67
C ALA A 211 11.85 10.89 8.90
N TRP A 212 13.12 11.07 9.28
CA TRP A 212 14.00 9.97 9.63
C TRP A 212 13.47 9.12 10.79
N ALA A 213 13.06 9.76 11.90
CA ALA A 213 12.49 9.05 13.05
C ALA A 213 11.21 8.29 12.68
N PHE A 214 10.35 8.89 11.85
CA PHE A 214 9.13 8.24 11.34
C PHE A 214 9.44 7.04 10.43
N MET A 215 10.46 7.12 9.57
CA MET A 215 10.89 6.01 8.71
C MET A 215 11.52 4.86 9.51
N SER A 216 12.31 5.18 10.55
CA SER A 216 12.84 4.18 11.47
C SER A 216 11.73 3.49 12.28
N LEU A 217 10.74 4.24 12.76
CA LEU A 217 9.56 3.68 13.43
C LEU A 217 8.74 2.80 12.49
N PHE A 218 8.58 3.22 11.24
CA PHE A 218 7.93 2.42 10.21
C PHE A 218 8.66 1.10 9.96
N ALA A 219 9.98 1.14 9.77
CA ALA A 219 10.80 -0.06 9.60
C ALA A 219 10.68 -0.99 10.82
N PHE A 220 10.67 -0.45 12.03
CA PHE A 220 10.48 -1.23 13.24
C PHE A 220 9.14 -1.98 13.24
N LEU A 221 8.04 -1.29 12.90
CA LEU A 221 6.72 -1.91 12.80
C LEU A 221 6.64 -2.97 11.69
N ALA A 222 7.30 -2.76 10.56
CA ALA A 222 7.36 -3.72 9.46
C ALA A 222 8.13 -5.01 9.84
N PHE A 223 9.14 -4.91 10.70
CA PHE A 223 9.92 -6.06 11.21
C PHE A 223 9.37 -6.65 12.52
N LEU A 224 8.44 -5.97 13.19
CA LEU A 224 7.90 -6.37 14.51
C LEU A 224 7.37 -7.83 14.52
N PRO A 225 6.59 -8.31 13.52
CA PRO A 225 6.10 -9.68 13.52
C PRO A 225 7.22 -10.73 13.49
N ALA A 226 8.27 -10.50 12.70
CA ALA A 226 9.44 -11.39 12.68
C ALA A 226 10.21 -11.35 14.00
N ILE A 227 10.42 -10.17 14.58
CA ILE A 227 11.11 -10.01 15.87
C ILE A 227 10.39 -10.82 16.96
N VAL A 228 9.06 -10.70 17.07
CA VAL A 228 8.29 -11.43 18.09
C VAL A 228 8.32 -12.93 17.85
N HIS A 229 8.22 -13.38 16.60
CA HIS A 229 8.27 -14.80 16.26
C HIS A 229 9.60 -15.44 16.70
N TYR A 230 10.74 -14.82 16.34
CA TYR A 230 12.07 -15.32 16.71
C TYR A 230 12.30 -15.28 18.23
N LEU A 231 11.91 -14.20 18.92
CA LEU A 231 12.04 -14.11 20.39
C LEU A 231 11.20 -15.15 21.13
N ARG A 232 10.01 -15.48 20.62
CA ARG A 232 9.13 -16.48 21.24
C ARG A 232 9.63 -17.91 21.03
N ASN A 233 10.13 -18.23 19.83
CA ASN A 233 10.71 -19.54 19.56
C ASN A 233 11.92 -19.80 20.48
N ARG A 234 12.76 -18.79 20.71
CA ARG A 234 13.84 -18.86 21.71
C ARG A 234 13.34 -19.24 23.10
N LYS A 235 12.27 -18.59 23.58
CA LYS A 235 11.71 -18.89 24.91
C LYS A 235 11.14 -20.31 24.98
N SER A 236 10.40 -20.73 23.96
CA SER A 236 9.82 -22.07 23.89
C SER A 236 10.86 -23.18 23.79
N GLN A 237 12.03 -22.92 23.21
CA GLN A 237 13.13 -23.89 23.08
C GLN A 237 13.90 -24.06 24.40
N ASN A 238 14.11 -22.97 25.14
CA ASN A 238 14.67 -23.02 26.49
C ASN A 238 13.79 -23.86 27.43
N ASP A 239 12.46 -23.74 27.31
CA ASP A 239 11.51 -24.48 28.14
C ASP A 239 11.35 -25.95 27.67
N ALA A 240 11.41 -26.22 26.36
CA ALA A 240 11.29 -27.57 25.80
C ALA A 240 12.54 -28.45 26.00
N SER A 241 13.72 -27.86 26.15
CA SER A 241 14.95 -28.60 26.50
C SER A 241 14.89 -29.27 27.88
N GLN A 242 13.86 -28.98 28.70
CA GLN A 242 13.61 -29.67 29.96
C GLN A 242 12.56 -30.78 29.87
N ASN A 243 11.71 -30.84 28.84
CA ASN A 243 10.63 -31.83 28.74
C ASN A 243 10.46 -32.30 27.28
N SER A 244 11.12 -33.41 26.95
CA SER A 244 10.98 -34.09 25.65
C SER A 244 9.72 -34.94 25.61
N GLU A 245 8.68 -34.45 24.94
CA GLU A 245 7.87 -35.20 23.97
C GLU A 245 6.67 -34.34 23.55
N SER A 246 6.62 -33.94 22.28
CA SER A 246 5.37 -33.43 21.71
C SER A 246 5.40 -33.43 20.17
N ASN A 247 4.40 -34.10 19.61
CA ASN A 247 4.07 -34.34 18.21
C ASN A 247 4.34 -33.16 17.25
N ASN A 248 4.99 -33.47 16.13
CA ASN A 248 5.50 -32.50 15.14
C ASN A 248 4.44 -31.76 14.30
N SER A 249 3.20 -32.25 14.19
CA SER A 249 2.19 -31.67 13.26
C SER A 249 1.39 -30.50 13.83
N GLN A 250 1.19 -30.42 15.14
CA GLN A 250 0.42 -29.35 15.78
C GLN A 250 1.26 -28.08 16.04
N LYS A 251 2.59 -28.24 16.07
CA LYS A 251 3.55 -27.21 16.49
C LYS A 251 3.68 -26.05 15.49
N GLY A 252 3.51 -26.30 14.19
CA GLY A 252 3.62 -25.27 13.14
C GLY A 252 2.48 -24.24 13.15
N ILE A 253 1.24 -24.68 13.35
CA ILE A 253 0.07 -23.79 13.41
C ILE A 253 0.11 -22.93 14.69
N ASP A 254 0.59 -23.47 15.81
CA ASP A 254 0.72 -22.72 17.05
C ASP A 254 1.88 -21.71 17.04
N ALA A 255 2.93 -21.96 16.24
CA ALA A 255 4.02 -21.01 16.01
C ALA A 255 3.63 -19.83 15.10
N LEU A 256 2.71 -20.03 14.15
CA LEU A 256 2.27 -19.00 13.20
C LEU A 256 1.28 -17.99 13.81
N LYS A 257 0.46 -18.41 14.79
CA LYS A 257 -0.50 -17.56 15.51
C LYS A 257 0.08 -16.23 16.02
N PRO A 258 1.22 -16.20 16.75
CA PRO A 258 1.80 -14.94 17.21
C PRO A 258 2.28 -14.04 16.07
N PHE A 259 2.80 -14.60 14.97
CA PHE A 259 3.19 -13.82 13.80
C PHE A 259 1.98 -13.13 13.17
N LEU A 260 0.87 -13.85 12.99
CA LEU A 260 -0.36 -13.28 12.44
C LEU A 260 -0.96 -12.20 13.35
N LEU A 261 -1.01 -12.45 14.66
CA LEU A 261 -1.52 -11.48 15.63
C LEU A 261 -0.68 -10.20 15.64
N THR A 262 0.64 -10.33 15.66
CA THR A 262 1.55 -9.18 15.66
C THR A 262 1.56 -8.46 14.32
N SER A 263 1.36 -9.15 13.20
CA SER A 263 1.15 -8.56 11.89
C SER A 263 -0.09 -7.67 11.85
N VAL A 264 -1.22 -8.15 12.37
CA VAL A 264 -2.45 -7.34 12.47
C VAL A 264 -2.23 -6.09 13.33
N ILE A 265 -1.58 -6.24 14.49
CA ILE A 265 -1.27 -5.10 15.37
C ILE A 265 -0.33 -4.11 14.66
N ALA A 266 0.73 -4.58 14.00
CA ALA A 266 1.66 -3.75 13.28
C ALA A 266 0.97 -2.96 12.17
N VAL A 267 0.09 -3.60 11.39
CA VAL A 267 -0.67 -2.95 10.31
C VAL A 267 -1.63 -1.90 10.88
N ILE A 268 -2.33 -2.18 11.98
CA ILE A 268 -3.19 -1.20 12.65
C ILE A 268 -2.36 0.00 13.11
N CYS A 269 -1.23 -0.23 13.78
CA CYS A 269 -0.33 0.84 14.22
C CYS A 269 0.17 1.68 13.02
N ILE A 270 0.57 1.03 11.93
CA ILE A 270 1.00 1.71 10.70
C ILE A 270 -0.14 2.56 10.12
N VAL A 271 -1.34 2.02 9.96
CA VAL A 271 -2.47 2.78 9.40
C VAL A 271 -2.85 3.98 10.27
N LEU A 272 -2.79 3.84 11.61
CA LEU A 272 -3.07 4.93 12.56
C LEU A 272 -1.98 6.01 12.53
N LEU A 273 -0.71 5.61 12.47
CA LEU A 273 0.43 6.53 12.39
C LEU A 273 0.52 7.22 11.03
N PHE A 274 0.02 6.57 9.97
CA PHE A 274 0.05 7.03 8.59
C PHE A 274 -1.36 7.08 7.95
N PRO A 275 -2.18 8.09 8.28
CA PRO A 275 -3.52 8.29 7.68
C PRO A 275 -3.51 8.48 6.16
N THR A 276 -2.36 8.83 5.57
CA THR A 276 -2.21 8.86 4.11
C THR A 276 -2.45 7.48 3.50
N LEU A 277 -2.00 6.40 4.15
CA LEU A 277 -2.27 5.02 3.74
C LEU A 277 -3.77 4.72 3.78
N TRP A 278 -4.50 5.22 4.78
CA TRP A 278 -5.96 5.11 4.82
C TRP A 278 -6.60 5.86 3.63
N SER A 279 -6.15 7.08 3.34
CA SER A 279 -6.69 7.86 2.23
C SER A 279 -6.42 7.23 0.86
N THR A 280 -5.25 6.60 0.66
CA THR A 280 -4.92 5.90 -0.59
C THR A 280 -5.66 4.57 -0.70
N LEU A 281 -5.86 3.84 0.40
CA LEU A 281 -6.72 2.66 0.47
C LEU A 281 -8.15 2.98 0.03
N VAL A 282 -8.75 4.00 0.63
CA VAL A 282 -10.11 4.45 0.32
C VAL A 282 -10.19 4.89 -1.15
N PHE A 283 -9.26 5.73 -1.60
CA PHE A 283 -9.23 6.18 -3.00
C PHE A 283 -9.06 5.03 -3.99
N GLY A 284 -8.11 4.13 -3.77
CA GLY A 284 -7.82 2.99 -4.64
C GLY A 284 -9.00 2.02 -4.73
N SER A 285 -9.68 1.76 -3.61
CA SER A 285 -10.90 0.94 -3.62
C SER A 285 -11.99 1.57 -4.49
N LEU A 286 -12.25 2.87 -4.33
CA LEU A 286 -13.26 3.60 -5.13
C LEU A 286 -12.94 3.60 -6.63
N VAL A 287 -11.66 3.74 -6.98
CA VAL A 287 -11.20 3.66 -8.38
C VAL A 287 -11.44 2.27 -8.95
N SER A 288 -11.10 1.21 -8.21
CA SER A 288 -11.26 -0.18 -8.68
C SER A 288 -12.70 -0.60 -8.92
N ILE A 289 -13.66 0.00 -8.21
CA ILE A 289 -15.09 -0.28 -8.40
C ILE A 289 -15.68 0.59 -9.53
N GLY A 290 -14.94 1.61 -9.98
CA GLY A 290 -15.40 2.58 -10.97
C GLY A 290 -16.28 3.70 -10.40
N LEU A 291 -16.29 3.89 -9.08
CA LEU A 291 -16.97 5.04 -8.46
C LEU A 291 -16.12 6.32 -8.62
N VAL A 292 -14.82 6.19 -8.89
CA VAL A 292 -13.93 7.31 -9.19
C VAL A 292 -13.14 6.96 -10.44
N ASP A 293 -13.08 7.89 -11.39
CA ASP A 293 -12.22 7.80 -12.56
C ASP A 293 -11.27 9.02 -12.59
N PRO A 294 -9.99 8.84 -12.22
CA PRO A 294 -9.03 9.93 -12.18
C PRO A 294 -8.58 10.37 -13.59
N GLN A 295 -8.92 9.61 -14.64
CA GLN A 295 -8.53 9.97 -15.99
C GLN A 295 -9.47 11.05 -16.56
N PRO A 296 -8.92 12.03 -17.31
CA PRO A 296 -9.72 13.07 -17.92
C PRO A 296 -10.45 12.51 -19.15
N HIS A 297 -11.76 12.73 -19.18
CA HIS A 297 -12.66 12.32 -20.26
C HIS A 297 -13.38 13.51 -20.86
N TYR A 298 -13.85 13.32 -22.09
CA TYR A 298 -14.75 14.27 -22.73
C TYR A 298 -16.19 13.87 -22.46
N TYR A 299 -17.00 14.85 -22.08
CA TYR A 299 -18.40 14.68 -21.76
C TYR A 299 -19.25 15.61 -22.60
N ARG A 300 -20.30 15.07 -23.22
CA ARG A 300 -21.40 15.86 -23.78
C ARG A 300 -22.32 16.27 -22.64
N VAL A 301 -22.57 17.57 -22.52
CA VAL A 301 -23.51 18.13 -21.55
C VAL A 301 -24.82 18.47 -22.26
N ASP A 302 -25.93 18.30 -21.55
CA ASP A 302 -27.25 18.72 -22.00
C ASP A 302 -27.35 20.25 -22.07
N ASP A 303 -27.54 20.77 -23.29
CA ASP A 303 -27.63 22.18 -23.63
C ASP A 303 -28.98 22.81 -23.30
N GLU A 304 -30.00 22.00 -22.98
CA GLU A 304 -31.30 22.49 -22.51
C GLU A 304 -31.24 22.93 -21.03
N LYS A 305 -30.44 22.23 -20.22
CA LYS A 305 -30.32 22.47 -18.77
C LYS A 305 -29.13 23.34 -18.40
N PHE A 306 -28.05 23.29 -19.16
CA PHE A 306 -26.80 23.98 -18.83
C PHE A 306 -26.33 24.87 -19.96
N SER A 307 -25.96 26.11 -19.62
CA SER A 307 -25.36 27.03 -20.58
C SER A 307 -23.85 26.80 -20.71
N PRO A 308 -23.28 26.87 -21.94
CA PRO A 308 -21.83 26.85 -22.15
C PRO A 308 -21.08 27.92 -21.33
N ALA A 309 -21.72 29.04 -21.00
CA ALA A 309 -21.14 30.11 -20.20
C ALA A 309 -20.78 29.69 -18.77
N LEU A 310 -21.41 28.63 -18.24
CA LEU A 310 -21.08 28.05 -16.93
C LEU A 310 -19.75 27.29 -16.95
N PHE A 311 -19.23 26.97 -18.13
CA PHE A 311 -18.03 26.17 -18.32
C PHE A 311 -16.98 26.94 -19.16
N PRO A 312 -16.16 27.80 -18.53
CA PRO A 312 -15.13 28.54 -19.23
C PRO A 312 -14.11 27.62 -19.92
N GLN A 313 -13.79 27.92 -21.19
CA GLN A 313 -12.85 27.12 -21.99
C GLN A 313 -11.46 26.99 -21.35
N ALA A 314 -10.99 28.04 -20.65
CA ALA A 314 -9.70 28.03 -19.95
C ALA A 314 -9.61 26.94 -18.86
N VAL A 315 -10.75 26.53 -18.30
CA VAL A 315 -10.80 25.58 -17.18
C VAL A 315 -11.28 24.21 -17.64
N TRP A 316 -12.34 24.18 -18.45
CA TRP A 316 -13.05 22.97 -18.85
C TRP A 316 -12.72 22.50 -20.27
N GLN A 317 -11.86 23.23 -21.00
CA GLN A 317 -11.49 22.94 -22.39
C GLN A 317 -12.72 22.67 -23.26
N THR A 318 -13.70 23.57 -23.17
CA THR A 318 -14.98 23.42 -23.83
C THR A 318 -14.83 23.45 -25.34
N GLN A 319 -15.59 22.58 -26.01
CA GLN A 319 -15.62 22.48 -27.46
C GLN A 319 -17.06 22.41 -27.93
N GLU A 320 -17.39 23.19 -28.95
CA GLU A 320 -18.68 23.13 -29.63
C GLU A 320 -18.52 22.36 -30.94
N MET A 321 -19.50 21.54 -31.29
CA MET A 321 -19.46 20.78 -32.54
C MET A 321 -19.77 21.72 -33.73
N PRO A 322 -18.88 21.87 -34.72
CA PRO A 322 -19.18 22.68 -35.89
C PRO A 322 -20.16 21.94 -36.82
N GLY A 323 -21.29 22.56 -37.16
CA GLY A 323 -22.10 22.19 -38.33
C GLY A 323 -23.26 21.20 -38.13
N ARG A 324 -23.81 21.05 -36.92
CA ARG A 324 -25.07 20.33 -36.68
C ARG A 324 -26.00 21.22 -35.85
N ASP A 325 -27.29 21.27 -36.18
CA ASP A 325 -28.29 22.18 -35.57
C ASP A 325 -28.55 21.93 -34.06
N GLU A 326 -27.96 20.88 -33.49
CA GLU A 326 -27.94 20.61 -32.04
C GLU A 326 -26.74 21.33 -31.40
N LYS A 327 -26.99 22.26 -30.47
CA LYS A 327 -25.96 22.99 -29.72
C LYS A 327 -25.30 22.10 -28.65
N ALA A 328 -24.87 20.91 -29.03
CA ALA A 328 -24.13 20.03 -28.14
C ALA A 328 -22.73 20.61 -27.88
N PHE A 329 -22.47 20.99 -26.63
CA PHE A 329 -21.14 21.37 -26.18
C PHE A 329 -20.51 20.25 -25.33
N PHE A 330 -19.19 20.15 -25.45
CA PHE A 330 -18.38 19.16 -24.75
C PHE A 330 -17.52 19.83 -23.70
N ILE A 331 -17.36 19.16 -22.57
CA ILE A 331 -16.45 19.57 -21.50
C ILE A 331 -15.43 18.47 -21.25
N ARG A 332 -14.20 18.85 -20.88
CA ARG A 332 -13.17 17.92 -20.42
C ARG A 332 -13.10 17.96 -18.90
N GLY A 333 -13.30 16.81 -18.27
CA GLY A 333 -13.31 16.69 -16.82
C GLY A 333 -12.90 15.32 -16.33
N VAL A 334 -12.77 15.18 -15.02
CA VAL A 334 -12.51 13.92 -14.31
C VAL A 334 -13.73 13.58 -13.47
N ASN A 335 -14.04 12.29 -13.33
CA ASN A 335 -15.15 11.84 -12.50
C ASN A 335 -14.65 11.53 -11.09
N LEU A 336 -14.93 12.42 -10.14
CA LEU A 336 -14.47 12.23 -8.76
C LEU A 336 -15.47 11.51 -7.88
N PHE A 337 -16.69 11.27 -8.36
CA PHE A 337 -17.66 10.42 -7.68
C PHE A 337 -18.82 10.08 -8.60
N SER A 338 -19.04 8.79 -8.88
CA SER A 338 -20.19 8.30 -9.61
C SER A 338 -21.00 7.40 -8.72
N THR A 339 -22.27 7.73 -8.55
CA THR A 339 -23.31 6.81 -8.10
C THR A 339 -24.20 6.63 -9.32
N GLY A 340 -24.76 5.44 -9.58
CA GLY A 340 -25.49 5.21 -10.83
C GLY A 340 -26.58 6.24 -11.19
N SER A 341 -27.00 7.09 -10.24
CA SER A 341 -27.88 8.25 -10.39
C SER A 341 -27.21 9.63 -10.52
N VAL A 342 -25.99 9.83 -10.00
CA VAL A 342 -25.30 11.13 -9.94
C VAL A 342 -23.80 11.00 -10.27
N ASN A 343 -23.30 11.85 -11.16
CA ASN A 343 -21.89 11.96 -11.54
C ASN A 343 -21.33 13.32 -11.12
N LEU A 344 -20.36 13.31 -10.20
CA LEU A 344 -19.59 14.48 -9.80
C LEU A 344 -18.40 14.67 -10.73
N ILE A 345 -18.54 15.60 -11.67
CA ILE A 345 -17.48 15.93 -12.63
C ILE A 345 -16.75 17.19 -12.19
N CYS A 346 -15.43 17.12 -12.26
CA CYS A 346 -14.52 18.17 -11.86
C CYS A 346 -13.54 18.54 -12.98
N PRO A 347 -12.98 19.76 -12.97
CA PRO A 347 -11.86 20.09 -13.84
C PRO A 347 -10.64 19.19 -13.58
N ALA A 348 -9.86 18.90 -14.63
CA ALA A 348 -8.72 17.98 -14.53
C ALA A 348 -7.63 18.42 -13.53
N TYR A 349 -7.49 19.72 -13.26
CA TYR A 349 -6.49 20.22 -12.29
C TYR A 349 -6.78 19.79 -10.85
N ILE A 350 -8.02 19.44 -10.52
CA ILE A 350 -8.43 19.03 -9.17
C ILE A 350 -7.68 17.77 -8.71
N VAL A 351 -7.35 16.85 -9.63
CA VAL A 351 -6.56 15.64 -9.30
C VAL A 351 -5.19 16.00 -8.76
N LYS A 352 -4.53 17.01 -9.36
CA LYS A 352 -3.22 17.50 -8.90
C LYS A 352 -3.34 18.19 -7.54
N LEU A 353 -4.38 19.01 -7.34
CA LEU A 353 -4.63 19.67 -6.06
C LEU A 353 -4.94 18.66 -4.95
N ARG A 354 -5.66 17.57 -5.26
CA ARG A 354 -5.89 16.48 -4.32
C ARG A 354 -4.58 15.87 -3.85
N ALA A 355 -3.70 15.50 -4.79
CA ALA A 355 -2.40 14.91 -4.47
C ALA A 355 -1.58 15.81 -3.54
N GLN A 356 -1.64 17.13 -3.74
CA GLN A 356 -1.00 18.12 -2.88
C GLN A 356 -1.68 18.28 -1.50
N ALA A 357 -3.02 18.21 -1.44
CA ALA A 357 -3.79 18.32 -0.20
C ALA A 357 -3.69 17.05 0.68
N THR A 358 -3.43 15.90 0.08
CA THR A 358 -3.20 14.62 0.78
C THR A 358 -1.74 14.35 1.10
N ALA A 359 -0.81 15.19 0.61
CA ALA A 359 0.59 15.10 0.98
C ALA A 359 0.79 15.57 2.43
N ARG A 360 1.57 14.81 3.20
CA ARG A 360 1.98 15.15 4.55
C ARG A 360 3.14 16.12 4.54
N ASP A 361 3.00 17.15 5.35
CA ASP A 361 4.11 18.04 5.68
C ASP A 361 4.80 17.53 6.96
N TYR A 362 6.07 17.16 6.83
CA TYR A 362 6.91 16.69 7.94
C TYR A 362 7.57 17.85 8.70
N ALA A 363 7.29 19.10 8.35
CA ALA A 363 7.77 20.27 9.09
C ALA A 363 7.24 20.35 10.53
N ASN A 364 6.13 19.68 10.85
CA ASN A 364 5.52 19.67 12.19
C ASN A 364 5.65 18.31 12.89
N PHE A 365 5.75 18.34 14.23
CA PHE A 365 5.95 17.15 15.09
C PHE A 365 4.85 16.08 14.93
N ILE A 366 3.61 16.51 14.67
CA ILE A 366 2.54 15.64 14.18
C ILE A 366 2.44 15.88 12.68
N PRO A 367 2.83 14.92 11.81
CA PRO A 367 2.74 15.10 10.38
C PRO A 367 1.26 15.27 9.99
N GLY A 368 0.89 16.51 9.73
CA GLY A 368 -0.45 16.91 9.33
C GLY A 368 -0.50 17.18 7.84
N ASN A 369 -1.70 17.21 7.29
CA ASN A 369 -1.88 17.81 5.98
C ASN A 369 -1.71 19.34 6.14
N ASN A 370 -1.17 20.00 5.14
CA ASN A 370 -1.15 21.46 5.14
C ASN A 370 -2.60 21.97 5.11
N GLU A 371 -3.05 22.58 6.21
CA GLU A 371 -4.45 23.03 6.33
C GLU A 371 -4.84 24.02 5.23
N ALA A 372 -3.89 24.85 4.76
CA ALA A 372 -4.13 25.77 3.68
C ALA A 372 -4.38 25.04 2.35
N SER A 373 -3.60 24.00 2.03
CA SER A 373 -3.79 23.21 0.81
C SER A 373 -5.09 22.41 0.86
N VAL A 374 -5.46 21.86 2.03
CA VAL A 374 -6.74 21.17 2.25
C VAL A 374 -7.92 22.13 2.10
N ARG A 375 -7.84 23.33 2.69
CA ARG A 375 -8.90 24.34 2.58
C ARG A 375 -9.07 24.82 1.14
N TYR A 376 -7.96 25.09 0.46
CA TYR A 376 -7.96 25.48 -0.95
C TYR A 376 -8.54 24.38 -1.85
N PHE A 377 -8.13 23.12 -1.65
CA PHE A 377 -8.69 21.98 -2.36
C PHE A 377 -10.21 21.87 -2.17
N ARG A 378 -10.70 21.93 -0.92
CA ARG A 378 -12.15 21.90 -0.62
C ARG A 378 -12.91 23.07 -1.24
N GLN A 379 -12.28 24.24 -1.31
CA GLN A 379 -12.88 25.40 -1.98
C GLN A 379 -13.00 25.16 -3.49
N MET A 380 -11.97 24.61 -4.12
CA MET A 380 -11.98 24.28 -5.56
C MET A 380 -12.95 23.14 -5.89
N MET A 381 -13.16 22.18 -4.98
CA MET A 381 -14.16 21.12 -5.11
C MET A 381 -15.60 21.64 -5.18
N LYS A 382 -15.88 22.87 -4.69
CA LYS A 382 -17.20 23.50 -4.86
C LYS A 382 -17.49 23.91 -6.30
N GLY A 383 -16.46 24.08 -7.12
CA GLY A 383 -16.60 24.33 -8.56
C GLY A 383 -16.94 23.08 -9.37
N CYS A 384 -16.98 21.90 -8.73
CA CYS A 384 -17.40 20.66 -9.39
C CYS A 384 -18.92 20.52 -9.44
N VAL A 385 -19.41 20.06 -10.58
CA VAL A 385 -20.85 19.95 -10.86
C VAL A 385 -21.29 18.50 -10.67
N ALA A 386 -22.39 18.31 -9.95
CA ALA A 386 -23.06 17.03 -9.82
C ALA A 386 -24.15 16.95 -10.89
N PHE A 387 -23.99 16.04 -11.84
CA PHE A 387 -24.93 15.80 -12.93
C PHE A 387 -25.80 14.59 -12.62
N GLU A 388 -27.10 14.69 -12.86
CA GLU A 388 -28.00 13.55 -12.77
C GLU A 388 -27.91 12.66 -14.02
N THR A 389 -28.41 11.43 -13.92
CA THR A 389 -28.50 10.51 -15.05
C THR A 389 -29.23 11.13 -16.24
N GLY A 390 -28.56 11.16 -17.38
CA GLY A 390 -29.10 11.70 -18.63
C GLY A 390 -28.59 13.09 -18.99
N GLU A 391 -28.16 13.88 -18.00
CA GLU A 391 -27.66 15.25 -18.20
C GLU A 391 -26.24 15.31 -18.75
N ILE A 392 -25.50 14.20 -18.62
CA ILE A 392 -24.13 14.09 -19.07
C ILE A 392 -23.85 12.71 -19.66
N ARG A 393 -23.11 12.66 -20.77
CA ARG A 393 -22.68 11.42 -21.41
C ARG A 393 -21.20 11.46 -21.77
N ARG A 394 -20.46 10.42 -21.39
CA ARG A 394 -19.05 10.25 -21.75
C ARG A 394 -18.91 9.99 -23.26
N TRP A 395 -17.97 10.66 -23.92
CA TRP A 395 -17.84 10.68 -25.38
C TRP A 395 -16.38 10.73 -25.85
N ASP A 396 -15.56 9.79 -25.39
CA ASP A 396 -14.11 9.78 -25.70
C ASP A 396 -13.77 9.39 -27.15
N THR A 397 -14.67 8.69 -27.85
CA THR A 397 -14.38 8.13 -29.18
C THR A 397 -14.17 9.19 -30.25
N LEU A 398 -14.81 10.35 -30.10
CA LEU A 398 -14.79 11.47 -31.06
C LEU A 398 -13.50 12.29 -31.00
N PHE A 399 -12.73 12.21 -29.92
CA PHE A 399 -11.53 13.04 -29.73
C PHE A 399 -10.25 12.24 -29.96
N ASP A 400 -9.25 12.87 -30.58
CA ASP A 400 -7.91 12.32 -30.75
C ASP A 400 -7.05 12.49 -29.48
N ALA A 401 -5.82 11.97 -29.49
CA ALA A 401 -4.91 12.05 -28.35
C ALA A 401 -4.51 13.50 -27.99
N ASN A 402 -4.65 14.43 -28.93
CA ASN A 402 -4.36 15.85 -28.76
C ASN A 402 -5.60 16.63 -28.30
N GLY A 403 -6.76 15.97 -28.18
CA GLY A 403 -8.02 16.57 -27.78
C GLY A 403 -8.75 17.29 -28.91
N ALA A 404 -8.35 17.12 -30.17
CA ALA A 404 -9.08 17.61 -31.32
C ALA A 404 -10.16 16.61 -31.74
N ILE A 405 -11.26 17.12 -32.31
CA ILE A 405 -12.30 16.28 -32.91
C ILE A 405 -11.69 15.52 -34.08
N LYS A 406 -11.74 14.18 -34.05
CA LYS A 406 -11.33 13.31 -35.14
C LYS A 406 -12.14 13.67 -36.38
N LYS A 407 -11.45 14.09 -37.44
CA LYS A 407 -12.04 14.38 -38.74
C LYS A 407 -12.40 13.11 -39.48
#